data_AF-A0A7X4J3Y2-F1
#
_entry.id   AF-A0A7X4J3Y2-F1
#
_cell.length_a   1.000
_cell.length_b   1.000
_cell.length_c   1.000
_cell.angle_alpha   90.00
_cell.angle_beta   90.00
_cell.angle_gamma   90.00
#
_symmetry.space_group_name_H-M   'P 1'
#
loop_
_entity.id
_entity.type
_entity.pdbx_description
1 polymer ?
#
loop_
_entity_poly.entity_id
_entity_poly.type
_entity_poly.pdbx_seq_one_letter_code
_entity_poly.pdbx_strand_id
1 'polypeptide(L)'
;MSEFAHFFTEVTGYDKVHQWQVELARPHDCNNRLIRIPTGFGKTLGVLATWIWHRVHKQNTNWPRRLIWCLPMRVLVEQTESEVREALEPLGMLWKEDSTPDGKVGVHLLMGGADAGQWHIEGFGPFTLA
;
A
#
# COMPACT_ATOMS: atom_id res chain seq x y z
N MET A 1 5.22 -22.10 -4.03
CA MET A 1 4.96 -20.64 -4.00
C MET A 1 4.85 -20.24 -2.53
N SER A 2 5.47 -19.14 -2.08
CA SER A 2 5.31 -18.68 -0.69
C SER A 2 3.88 -18.16 -0.48
N GLU A 3 3.38 -18.16 0.77
CA GLU A 3 2.05 -17.64 1.14
C GLU A 3 1.86 -16.19 0.64
N PHE A 4 2.90 -15.36 0.81
CA PHE A 4 2.94 -14.00 0.28
C PHE A 4 2.84 -13.92 -1.24
N ALA A 5 3.40 -14.88 -1.99
CA ALA A 5 3.32 -14.86 -3.45
C ALA A 5 1.90 -15.07 -3.95
N HIS A 6 1.14 -15.96 -3.31
CA HIS A 6 -0.28 -16.15 -3.60
C HIS A 6 -1.07 -14.88 -3.29
N PHE A 7 -0.88 -14.34 -2.09
CA PHE A 7 -1.50 -13.07 -1.68
C PHE A 7 -1.14 -11.91 -2.61
N PHE A 8 0.12 -11.81 -3.06
CA PHE A 8 0.55 -10.77 -3.97
C PHE A 8 -0.20 -10.85 -5.30
N THR A 9 -0.37 -12.05 -5.86
CA THR A 9 -1.14 -12.26 -7.08
C THR A 9 -2.61 -11.94 -6.87
N GLU A 10 -3.20 -12.31 -5.73
CA GLU A 10 -4.58 -11.93 -5.39
C GLU A 10 -4.76 -10.42 -5.31
N VAL A 11 -3.85 -9.71 -4.63
CA VAL A 11 -3.96 -8.26 -4.42
C VAL A 11 -3.66 -7.45 -5.69
N THR A 12 -2.69 -7.90 -6.49
CA THR A 12 -2.17 -7.08 -7.59
C THR A 12 -2.67 -7.53 -8.95
N GLY A 13 -3.27 -8.71 -9.07
CA GLY A 13 -3.66 -9.32 -10.34
C GLY A 13 -2.49 -9.77 -11.23
N TYR A 14 -1.24 -9.67 -10.75
CA TYR A 14 -0.06 -10.08 -11.50
C TYR A 14 0.37 -11.52 -11.14
N ASP A 15 0.53 -12.35 -12.16
CA ASP A 15 0.95 -13.75 -12.02
C ASP A 15 2.42 -13.92 -11.58
N LYS A 16 3.22 -12.86 -11.71
CA LYS A 16 4.66 -12.89 -11.42
C LYS A 16 5.00 -11.99 -10.24
N VAL A 17 5.36 -12.63 -9.12
CA VAL A 17 6.02 -11.96 -7.99
C VAL A 17 7.54 -11.96 -8.21
N HIS A 18 8.17 -10.81 -8.02
CA HIS A 18 9.62 -10.72 -8.03
C HIS A 18 10.21 -11.19 -6.69
N GLN A 19 11.39 -11.81 -6.74
CA GLN A 19 12.07 -12.30 -5.53
C GLN A 19 12.27 -11.20 -4.47
N TRP A 20 12.60 -9.98 -4.90
CA TRP A 20 12.79 -8.85 -3.98
C TRP A 20 11.51 -8.49 -3.20
N GLN A 21 10.32 -8.70 -3.78
CA GLN A 21 9.04 -8.44 -3.12
C GLN A 21 8.81 -9.47 -2.01
N VAL A 22 9.12 -10.74 -2.29
CA VAL A 22 9.06 -11.82 -1.30
C VAL A 22 10.07 -11.57 -0.17
N GLU A 23 11.28 -11.12 -0.49
CA GLU A 23 12.31 -10.78 0.49
C GLU A 23 11.95 -9.55 1.33
N LEU A 24 11.24 -8.57 0.74
CA LEU A 24 10.73 -7.42 1.46
C LEU A 24 9.65 -7.81 2.47
N ALA A 25 8.76 -8.73 2.10
CA ALA A 25 7.67 -9.21 2.95
C ALA A 25 8.08 -10.27 3.98
N ARG A 26 9.24 -10.92 3.81
CA ARG A 26 9.67 -12.03 4.69
C ARG A 26 9.84 -11.61 6.17
N PRO A 27 10.48 -10.48 6.51
CA PRO A 27 10.79 -10.20 7.92
C PRO A 27 9.55 -9.77 8.70
N HIS A 28 9.49 -10.19 9.96
CA HIS A 28 8.34 -9.92 10.83
C HIS A 28 8.22 -8.45 11.22
N ASP A 29 9.35 -7.74 11.41
CA ASP A 29 9.36 -6.37 11.89
C ASP A 29 9.66 -5.37 10.77
N CYS A 30 8.97 -4.22 10.84
CA CYS A 30 9.18 -3.10 9.93
C CYS A 30 10.43 -2.32 10.34
N ASN A 31 11.51 -2.46 9.57
CA ASN A 31 12.78 -1.79 9.81
C ASN A 31 13.18 -0.92 8.62
N ASN A 32 14.01 0.09 8.86
CA ASN A 32 14.57 0.95 7.82
C ASN A 32 15.38 0.12 6.82
N ARG A 33 15.10 0.28 5.52
CA ARG A 33 15.74 -0.47 4.44
C ARG A 33 16.00 0.42 3.24
N LEU A 34 17.14 0.19 2.61
CA LEU A 34 17.43 0.71 1.28
C LEU A 34 17.29 -0.43 0.27
N ILE A 35 16.32 -0.31 -0.64
CA ILE A 35 16.12 -1.27 -1.73
C ILE A 35 16.49 -0.61 -3.06
N ARG A 36 17.30 -1.29 -3.87
CA ARG A 36 17.75 -0.80 -5.19
C ARG A 36 17.08 -1.60 -6.27
N ILE A 37 15.91 -1.15 -6.71
CA ILE A 37 15.08 -1.84 -7.69
C ILE A 37 14.96 -0.94 -8.95
N PRO A 38 15.26 -1.45 -10.16
CA PRO A 38 15.07 -0.70 -11.40
C PRO A 38 13.61 -0.28 -11.62
N THR A 39 13.37 0.71 -12.48
CA THR A 39 12.00 1.06 -12.92
C THR A 39 11.37 -0.12 -13.68
N GLY A 40 10.05 -0.25 -13.61
CA GLY A 40 9.31 -1.35 -14.27
C GLY A 40 9.30 -2.68 -13.51
N PHE A 41 9.87 -2.77 -12.30
CA PHE A 41 9.88 -4.00 -11.49
C PHE A 41 8.83 -4.00 -10.36
N GLY A 42 7.76 -3.21 -10.49
CA GLY A 42 6.64 -3.20 -9.55
C GLY A 42 6.99 -2.70 -8.14
N LYS A 43 7.75 -1.60 -8.04
CA LYS A 43 8.16 -1.01 -6.75
C LYS A 43 6.96 -0.63 -5.88
N THR A 44 6.01 0.09 -6.46
CA THR A 44 4.80 0.58 -5.79
C THR A 44 4.01 -0.58 -5.21
N LEU A 45 3.60 -1.53 -6.08
CA LEU A 45 2.83 -2.71 -5.69
C LEU A 45 3.58 -3.62 -4.72
N GLY A 46 4.91 -3.75 -4.87
CA GLY A 46 5.73 -4.51 -3.93
C GLY A 46 5.71 -3.94 -2.51
N VAL A 47 5.84 -2.62 -2.37
CA VAL A 47 5.77 -1.94 -1.07
C VAL A 47 4.33 -1.97 -0.51
N LEU A 48 3.34 -1.64 -1.34
CA LEU A 48 1.92 -1.68 -0.96
C LEU A 48 1.51 -3.06 -0.48
N ALA A 49 1.73 -4.11 -1.29
CA ALA A 49 1.37 -5.48 -0.95
C ALA A 49 2.09 -5.98 0.29
N THR A 50 3.38 -5.65 0.47
CA THR A 50 4.11 -6.01 1.70
C THR A 50 3.44 -5.41 2.94
N TRP A 51 3.05 -4.15 2.86
CA TRP A 51 2.43 -3.49 3.99
C TRP A 51 1.00 -3.99 4.25
N ILE A 52 0.18 -4.22 3.21
CA ILE A 52 -1.16 -4.82 3.37
C ILE A 52 -1.03 -6.22 3.97
N TRP A 53 -0.06 -7.02 3.49
CA TRP A 53 0.22 -8.35 3.99
C TRP A 53 0.42 -8.39 5.50
N HIS A 54 1.33 -7.55 6.00
CA HIS A 54 1.61 -7.54 7.43
C HIS A 54 0.50 -6.88 8.23
N ARG A 55 0.05 -5.71 7.79
CA ARG A 55 -0.79 -4.85 8.61
C ARG A 55 -2.28 -5.21 8.55
N VAL A 56 -2.77 -5.61 7.39
CA VAL A 56 -4.18 -5.94 7.15
C VAL A 56 -4.40 -7.44 7.27
N HIS A 57 -3.66 -8.23 6.48
CA HIS A 57 -3.88 -9.66 6.38
C HIS A 57 -3.38 -10.43 7.62
N LYS A 58 -2.16 -10.15 8.09
CA LYS A 58 -1.60 -10.76 9.32
C LYS A 58 -1.95 -10.01 10.61
N GLN A 59 -2.61 -8.86 10.52
CA GLN A 59 -2.95 -7.98 11.66
C GLN A 59 -1.74 -7.70 12.59
N ASN A 60 -0.54 -7.62 12.01
CA ASN A 60 0.70 -7.46 12.75
C ASN A 60 0.81 -6.04 13.33
N THR A 61 0.77 -5.94 14.65
CA THR A 61 0.83 -4.67 15.38
C THR A 61 2.21 -4.01 15.34
N ASN A 62 3.27 -4.75 15.01
CA ASN A 62 4.63 -4.22 14.84
C ASN A 62 4.79 -3.43 13.53
N TRP A 63 3.83 -3.53 12.60
CA TRP A 63 3.83 -2.75 11.37
C TRP A 63 3.03 -1.45 11.51
N PRO A 64 3.49 -0.36 10.89
CA PRO A 64 2.86 0.94 11.03
C PRO A 64 1.44 0.93 10.46
N ARG A 65 0.55 1.69 11.13
CA ARG A 65 -0.84 1.90 10.69
C ARG A 65 -0.95 2.74 9.42
N ARG A 66 0.08 3.47 9.01
CA ARG A 66 0.02 4.33 7.83
C ARG A 66 1.25 4.06 6.99
N LEU A 67 1.08 4.03 5.68
CA LEU A 67 2.16 3.97 4.72
C LEU A 67 2.16 5.32 3.99
N ILE A 68 3.30 6.00 3.99
CA ILE A 68 3.44 7.36 3.46
C ILE A 68 4.52 7.32 2.37
N TRP A 69 4.22 7.86 1.19
CA TRP A 69 5.13 7.98 0.07
C TRP A 69 5.61 9.43 -0.11
N CYS A 70 6.86 9.67 0.26
CA CYS A 70 7.51 10.94 -0.03
C CYS A 70 8.15 10.88 -1.43
N LEU A 71 7.49 11.46 -2.44
CA LEU A 71 7.96 11.46 -3.83
C LEU A 71 8.38 12.87 -4.27
N PRO A 72 9.44 13.01 -5.09
CA PRO A 72 10.05 14.30 -5.40
C PRO A 72 9.26 15.15 -6.41
N MET A 73 8.34 14.55 -7.17
CA MET A 73 7.61 15.22 -8.25
C MET A 73 6.12 14.93 -8.12
N ARG A 74 5.28 15.96 -8.32
CA ARG A 74 3.81 15.88 -8.33
C ARG A 74 3.28 14.72 -9.18
N VAL A 75 3.79 14.60 -10.41
CA VAL A 75 3.38 13.54 -11.36
C VAL A 75 3.61 12.14 -10.80
N LEU A 76 4.68 11.92 -10.02
CA LEU A 76 4.93 10.62 -9.40
C LEU A 76 3.93 10.31 -8.29
N VAL A 77 3.48 11.33 -7.56
CA VAL A 77 2.44 11.18 -6.54
C VAL A 77 1.13 10.78 -7.19
N GLU A 78 0.69 11.50 -8.23
CA GLU A 78 -0.55 11.21 -8.96
C GLU A 78 -0.53 9.82 -9.59
N GLN A 79 0.59 9.41 -10.19
CA GLN A 79 0.77 8.07 -10.74
C GLN A 79 0.71 6.99 -9.65
N THR A 80 1.36 7.22 -8.51
CA THR A 80 1.35 6.29 -7.38
C THR A 80 -0.05 6.16 -6.80
N GLU A 81 -0.79 7.27 -6.68
CA GLU A 81 -2.18 7.27 -6.22
C GLU A 81 -3.08 6.44 -7.16
N SER A 82 -3.00 6.68 -8.47
CA SER A 82 -3.77 5.94 -9.46
C SER A 82 -3.47 4.44 -9.40
N GLU A 83 -2.19 4.06 -9.39
CA GLU A 83 -1.75 2.66 -9.32
C GLU A 83 -2.25 1.96 -8.06
N VAL A 84 -2.24 2.66 -6.91
CA VAL A 84 -2.75 2.14 -5.63
C VAL A 84 -4.28 1.96 -5.68
N ARG A 85 -5.02 2.95 -6.18
CA ARG A 85 -6.50 2.87 -6.25
C ARG A 85 -6.94 1.75 -7.20
N GLU A 86 -6.31 1.67 -8.36
CA GLU A 86 -6.56 0.63 -9.37
C GLU A 86 -6.26 -0.78 -8.82
N ALA A 87 -5.25 -0.93 -7.97
CA ALA A 87 -4.96 -2.21 -7.32
C ALA A 87 -5.99 -2.56 -6.23
N LEU A 88 -6.45 -1.59 -5.45
CA LEU A 88 -7.35 -1.82 -4.30
C LEU A 88 -8.82 -1.97 -4.68
N GLU A 89 -9.27 -1.33 -5.76
CA GLU A 89 -10.68 -1.28 -6.15
C GLU A 89 -11.26 -2.65 -6.54
N PRO A 90 -10.60 -3.48 -7.39
CA PRO A 90 -11.10 -4.81 -7.74
C PRO A 90 -11.21 -5.76 -6.53
N LEU A 91 -10.42 -5.52 -5.49
CA LEU A 91 -10.40 -6.34 -4.27
C LEU A 91 -11.49 -5.95 -3.26
N GLY A 92 -12.22 -4.85 -3.52
CA GLY A 92 -13.11 -4.25 -2.53
C GLY A 92 -12.39 -3.71 -1.29
N MET A 93 -11.06 -3.58 -1.35
CA MET A 93 -10.22 -3.11 -0.26
C MET A 93 -10.12 -1.59 -0.24
N LEU A 94 -10.53 -0.88 -1.29
CA LEU A 94 -10.55 0.58 -1.27
C LEU A 94 -11.65 1.10 -0.33
N TRP A 95 -11.26 1.90 0.66
CA TRP A 95 -12.21 2.59 1.51
C TRP A 95 -12.87 3.74 0.74
N LYS A 96 -14.21 3.74 0.75
CA LYS A 96 -15.07 4.82 0.25
C LYS A 96 -15.88 5.34 1.44
N GLU A 97 -16.16 6.64 1.48
CA GLU A 97 -16.83 7.33 2.61
C GLU A 97 -18.13 6.63 3.06
N ASP A 98 -18.83 5.99 2.12
CA ASP A 98 -20.09 5.29 2.35
C ASP A 98 -19.93 3.85 2.91
N SER A 99 -18.71 3.45 3.31
CA SER A 99 -18.40 2.05 3.60
C SER A 99 -17.71 1.81 4.95
N THR A 100 -17.99 0.65 5.55
CA THR A 100 -17.38 0.26 6.82
C THR A 100 -15.85 0.15 6.69
N PRO A 101 -15.06 0.68 7.65
CA PRO A 101 -13.58 0.69 7.56
C PRO A 101 -12.91 -0.68 7.72
N ASP A 102 -13.67 -1.75 7.97
CA ASP A 102 -13.11 -3.04 8.37
C ASP A 102 -12.33 -3.70 7.22
N GLY A 103 -11.01 -3.78 7.38
CA GLY A 103 -10.08 -4.32 6.38
C GLY A 103 -9.86 -3.44 5.14
N LYS A 104 -10.44 -2.23 5.08
CA LYS A 104 -10.33 -1.33 3.93
C LYS A 104 -9.23 -0.28 4.09
N VAL A 105 -8.63 0.11 2.98
CA VAL A 105 -7.50 1.02 2.86
C VAL A 105 -7.96 2.35 2.27
N GLY A 106 -7.78 3.45 3.02
CA GLY A 106 -7.96 4.81 2.52
C GLY A 106 -6.71 5.30 1.77
N VAL A 107 -6.93 6.07 0.71
CA VAL A 107 -5.87 6.63 -0.15
C VAL A 107 -6.13 8.13 -0.24
N HIS A 108 -5.15 8.96 0.16
CA HIS A 108 -5.35 10.41 0.29
C HIS A 108 -4.15 11.20 -0.22
N LEU A 109 -4.37 12.03 -1.23
CA LEU A 109 -3.31 12.79 -1.86
C LEU A 109 -2.92 14.03 -1.04
N LEU A 110 -1.72 14.07 -0.45
CA LEU A 110 -1.21 15.24 0.28
C LEU A 110 -0.30 16.11 -0.59
N MET A 111 -0.91 17.02 -1.37
CA MET A 111 -0.18 17.96 -2.22
C MET A 111 -0.72 19.39 -2.12
N GLY A 112 0.17 20.39 -2.27
CA GLY A 112 -0.22 21.80 -2.32
C GLY A 112 -1.18 22.07 -3.48
N GLY A 113 -2.41 22.47 -3.14
CA GLY A 113 -3.52 22.68 -4.09
C GLY A 113 -4.44 21.47 -4.30
N ALA A 114 -4.15 20.31 -3.70
CA ALA A 114 -5.04 19.16 -3.69
C ALA A 114 -5.85 19.14 -2.39
N ASP A 115 -7.15 18.80 -2.48
CA ASP A 115 -7.96 18.53 -1.30
C ASP A 115 -7.65 17.11 -0.81
N ALA A 116 -6.97 17.02 0.33
CA ALA A 116 -6.61 15.74 0.94
C ALA A 116 -7.71 15.18 1.85
N GLY A 117 -8.84 15.87 1.97
CA GLY A 117 -9.88 15.56 2.95
C GLY A 117 -9.39 15.68 4.40
N GLN A 118 -10.14 15.09 5.33
CA GLN A 118 -9.83 15.13 6.77
C GLN A 118 -8.92 13.99 7.23
N TRP A 119 -7.85 13.72 6.48
CA TRP A 119 -6.86 12.66 6.77
C TRP A 119 -6.29 12.66 8.21
N HIS A 120 -6.33 13.82 8.88
CA HIS A 120 -5.81 14.05 10.24
C HIS A 120 -6.85 13.87 11.36
N ILE A 121 -8.15 13.87 11.03
CA ILE A 121 -9.26 13.83 12.02
C ILE A 121 -9.84 12.43 12.16
N GLU A 122 -9.69 11.58 11.14
CA GLU A 122 -10.21 10.21 11.13
C GLU A 122 -9.37 9.27 12.02
N GLY A 123 -9.56 9.42 13.33
CA GLY A 123 -9.30 8.36 14.29
C GLY A 123 -10.25 7.19 13.98
N PHE A 124 -9.68 6.00 13.87
CA PHE A 124 -10.36 4.69 13.76
C PHE A 124 -10.66 4.13 12.36
N GLY A 125 -10.26 4.77 11.26
CA GLY A 125 -10.15 4.16 9.92
C GLY A 125 -8.70 3.77 9.63
N PRO A 126 -8.39 2.58 9.08
CA PRO A 126 -7.08 2.04 9.38
C PRO A 126 -5.93 2.63 8.54
N PHE A 127 -6.14 3.31 7.41
CA PHE A 127 -5.04 3.53 6.46
C PHE A 127 -5.16 4.79 5.60
N THR A 128 -4.08 5.55 5.50
CA THR A 128 -3.94 6.70 4.58
C THR A 128 -2.60 6.59 3.88
N LEU A 129 -2.63 6.64 2.54
CA LEU A 129 -1.47 6.73 1.66
C LEU A 129 -1.30 8.18 1.24
N ALA A 130 -0.31 8.86 1.80
CA ALA A 130 0.07 10.24 1.51
C ALA A 130 1.21 10.33 0.50
#